data_AF-A0A7S2ANV8-F1
#
_entry.id   AF-A0A7S2ANV8-F1
#
_cell.length_a   1.000
_cell.length_b   1.000
_cell.length_c   1.000
_cell.angle_alpha   90.00
_cell.angle_beta   90.00
_cell.angle_gamma   90.00
#
_symmetry.space_group_name_H-M   'P 1'
#
loop_
_entity.id
_entity.type
_entity.pdbx_description
1 polymer ?
#
loop_
_entity_poly.entity_id
_entity_poly.type
_entity_poly.pdbx_seq_one_letter_code
_entity_poly.pdbx_strand_id
1 'polypeptide(L)'
;RIQLVTLLGRLFSSSKGGYSITYAKQFKIFNKRFNDISPTIRSIMVEFGVSMLSRKPDMTDLDGVLKGLETRLNDGDPEVRLKVVHEVCDAVHSNVQSRATDLLPLVGARAMDKKNEHP
;
A
#
# COMPACT_ATOMS: atom_id res chain seq x y z
N ARG A 1 -10.89 -2.97 -15.49
CA ARG A 1 -9.90 -2.15 -14.73
C ARG A 1 -9.36 -2.88 -13.49
N ILE A 2 -10.23 -3.37 -12.60
CA ILE A 2 -9.83 -4.14 -11.40
C ILE A 2 -8.97 -5.36 -11.73
N GLN A 3 -9.36 -6.17 -12.72
CA GLN A 3 -8.60 -7.36 -13.13
C GLN A 3 -7.17 -7.02 -13.57
N LEU A 4 -6.98 -5.95 -14.35
CA LEU A 4 -5.67 -5.49 -14.79
C LEU A 4 -4.81 -5.03 -13.62
N VAL A 5 -5.37 -4.22 -12.70
CA VAL A 5 -4.65 -3.79 -11.49
C VAL A 5 -4.26 -4.99 -10.65
N THR A 6 -5.16 -5.96 -10.50
CA THR A 6 -4.90 -7.18 -9.72
C THR A 6 -3.78 -8.01 -10.34
N LEU A 7 -3.79 -8.17 -11.67
CA LEU A 7 -2.73 -8.89 -12.39
C LEU A 7 -1.36 -8.22 -12.22
N LEU A 8 -1.30 -6.89 -12.41
CA LEU A 8 -0.07 -6.13 -12.23
C LEU A 8 0.40 -6.16 -10.77
N GLY A 9 -0.52 -6.07 -9.81
CA GLY A 9 -0.20 -6.18 -8.39
C GLY A 9 0.44 -7.52 -8.05
N ARG A 10 -0.10 -8.63 -8.54
CA ARG A 10 0.50 -9.97 -8.40
C ARG A 10 1.88 -10.06 -9.05
N LEU A 11 2.05 -9.49 -10.23
CA LEU A 11 3.33 -9.46 -10.94
C LEU A 11 4.40 -8.73 -10.12
N PHE A 12 4.12 -7.51 -9.66
CA PHE A 12 5.09 -6.69 -8.94
C PHE A 12 5.34 -7.15 -7.49
N SER A 13 4.35 -7.78 -6.85
CA SER A 13 4.49 -8.36 -5.50
C SER A 13 5.15 -9.75 -5.50
N SER A 14 5.21 -10.43 -6.65
CA SER A 14 5.88 -11.74 -6.80
C SER A 14 7.28 -11.73 -6.19
N SER A 15 7.60 -12.70 -5.33
CA SER A 15 8.93 -12.82 -4.72
C SER A 15 10.04 -13.14 -5.74
N LYS A 16 9.66 -13.60 -6.94
CA LYS A 16 10.59 -13.93 -8.01
C LYS A 16 10.81 -12.69 -8.88
N GLY A 17 12.05 -12.20 -8.93
CA GLY A 17 12.51 -11.19 -9.90
C GLY A 17 12.21 -9.73 -9.54
N GLY A 18 13.00 -8.82 -10.14
CA GLY A 18 12.86 -7.36 -10.03
C GLY A 18 11.93 -6.78 -11.10
N TYR A 19 10.70 -7.30 -11.21
CA TYR A 19 9.77 -6.89 -12.28
C TYR A 19 9.40 -5.40 -12.28
N SER A 20 9.44 -4.77 -11.11
CA SER A 20 9.25 -3.33 -10.97
C SER A 20 10.36 -2.53 -11.67
N ILE A 21 11.58 -3.08 -11.72
CA ILE A 21 12.72 -2.53 -12.48
C ILE A 21 12.58 -2.87 -13.95
N THR A 22 12.35 -4.15 -14.29
CA THR A 22 12.22 -4.61 -15.69
C THR A 22 11.11 -3.89 -16.44
N TYR A 23 9.99 -3.63 -15.76
CA TYR A 23 8.81 -2.97 -16.32
C TYR A 23 8.54 -1.62 -15.63
N ALA A 24 9.59 -0.81 -15.42
CA ALA A 24 9.52 0.45 -14.68
C ALA A 24 8.43 1.42 -15.17
N LYS A 25 8.18 1.50 -16.48
CA LYS A 25 7.11 2.34 -17.03
C LYS A 25 5.73 1.88 -16.56
N GLN A 26 5.47 0.58 -16.62
CA GLN A 26 4.23 -0.04 -16.18
C GLN A 26 4.08 0.07 -14.67
N PHE A 27 5.17 -0.11 -13.93
CA PHE A 27 5.18 0.06 -12.48
C PHE A 27 4.84 1.49 -12.06
N LYS A 28 5.41 2.50 -12.73
CA LYS A 28 5.06 3.91 -12.50
C LYS A 28 3.58 4.19 -12.78
N ILE A 29 3.01 3.60 -13.84
CA ILE A 29 1.58 3.73 -14.15
C ILE A 29 0.72 3.01 -13.11
N PHE A 30 1.17 1.85 -12.63
CA PHE A 30 0.53 1.08 -11.57
C PHE A 30 0.51 1.88 -10.26
N ASN A 31 1.61 2.50 -9.84
CA ASN A 31 1.66 3.32 -8.63
C ASN A 31 0.70 4.53 -8.67
N LYS A 32 0.41 5.09 -9.85
CA LYS A 32 -0.63 6.14 -9.95
C LYS A 32 -2.02 5.66 -9.54
N ARG A 33 -2.28 4.34 -9.52
CA ARG A 33 -3.55 3.74 -9.09
C ARG A 33 -3.78 3.81 -7.58
N PHE A 34 -2.79 4.19 -6.78
CA PHE A 34 -3.09 4.60 -5.41
C PHE A 34 -4.13 5.73 -5.39
N ASN A 35 -4.12 6.65 -6.37
CA ASN A 35 -5.05 7.78 -6.47
C ASN A 35 -6.24 7.51 -7.41
N ASP A 36 -6.67 6.25 -7.50
CA ASP A 36 -7.80 5.87 -8.32
C ASP A 36 -9.12 6.48 -7.79
N ILE A 37 -10.01 6.92 -8.69
CA ILE A 37 -11.34 7.39 -8.30
C ILE A 37 -12.17 6.29 -7.60
N SER A 38 -11.90 5.02 -7.89
CA SER A 38 -12.60 3.90 -7.26
C SER A 38 -11.93 3.53 -5.93
N PRO A 39 -12.63 3.63 -4.78
CA PRO A 39 -12.11 3.20 -3.49
C PRO A 39 -11.72 1.72 -3.50
N THR A 40 -12.47 0.87 -4.20
CA THR A 40 -12.13 -0.55 -4.38
C THR A 40 -10.74 -0.75 -5.00
N ILE A 41 -10.40 0.03 -6.03
CA ILE A 41 -9.06 -0.05 -6.63
C ILE A 41 -8.00 0.43 -5.65
N ARG A 42 -8.28 1.49 -4.89
CA ARG A 42 -7.35 1.98 -3.86
C ARG A 42 -7.12 0.93 -2.77
N SER A 43 -8.16 0.24 -2.30
CA SER A 43 -8.03 -0.87 -1.35
C SER A 43 -7.19 -2.02 -1.90
N ILE A 44 -7.33 -2.36 -3.18
CA ILE A 44 -6.48 -3.37 -3.84
C ILE A 44 -5.01 -2.89 -3.89
N MET A 45 -4.78 -1.61 -4.17
CA MET A 45 -3.43 -1.03 -4.17
C MET A 45 -2.78 -1.06 -2.79
N VAL A 46 -3.56 -0.88 -1.72
CA VAL A 46 -3.07 -1.01 -0.33
C VAL A 46 -2.55 -2.42 -0.07
N GLU A 47 -3.36 -3.44 -0.37
CA GLU A 47 -2.98 -4.85 -0.18
C GLU A 47 -1.69 -5.20 -0.94
N PHE A 48 -1.60 -4.84 -2.22
CA PHE A 48 -0.41 -5.10 -3.00
C PHE A 48 0.80 -4.26 -2.57
N GLY A 49 0.58 -3.01 -2.18
CA GLY A 49 1.64 -2.12 -1.72
C GLY A 49 2.31 -2.65 -0.46
N VAL A 50 1.52 -3.02 0.54
CA VAL A 50 2.01 -3.61 1.80
C VAL A 50 2.72 -4.94 1.54
N SER A 51 2.15 -5.79 0.67
CA SER A 51 2.77 -7.06 0.27
C SER A 51 4.14 -6.85 -0.38
N MET A 52 4.31 -5.80 -1.20
CA MET A 52 5.62 -5.45 -1.78
C MET A 52 6.64 -5.03 -0.72
N LEU A 53 6.25 -4.14 0.21
CA LEU A 53 7.12 -3.70 1.31
C LEU A 53 7.50 -4.84 2.26
N SER A 54 6.63 -5.84 2.40
CA SER A 54 6.86 -7.01 3.27
C SER A 54 7.82 -8.03 2.65
N ARG A 55 7.71 -8.25 1.34
CA ARG A 55 8.43 -9.30 0.63
C ARG A 55 9.78 -8.86 0.07
N LYS A 56 9.98 -7.57 -0.16
CA LYS A 56 11.19 -7.02 -0.79
C LYS A 56 11.70 -5.76 -0.07
N PRO A 57 12.13 -5.87 1.19
CA PRO A 57 12.56 -4.72 1.97
C PRO A 57 13.77 -3.99 1.35
N ASP A 58 14.63 -4.68 0.60
CA ASP A 58 15.84 -4.07 0.03
C ASP A 58 15.64 -3.42 -1.35
N MET A 59 14.42 -3.42 -1.88
CA MET A 59 14.15 -2.82 -3.19
C MET A 59 14.01 -1.30 -3.08
N THR A 60 14.89 -0.60 -3.80
CA THR A 60 14.99 0.87 -3.79
C THR A 60 13.89 1.56 -4.60
N ASP A 61 13.19 0.84 -5.47
CA ASP A 61 12.11 1.41 -6.30
C ASP A 61 10.73 1.45 -5.61
N LEU A 62 10.65 1.01 -4.34
CA LEU A 62 9.41 0.98 -3.57
C LEU A 62 9.03 2.31 -2.90
N ASP A 63 9.84 3.37 -3.04
CA ASP A 63 9.52 4.68 -2.44
C ASP A 63 8.18 5.24 -2.94
N GLY A 64 7.85 4.99 -4.21
CA GLY A 64 6.54 5.36 -4.77
C GLY A 64 5.38 4.58 -4.16
N VAL A 65 5.62 3.34 -3.72
CA VAL A 65 4.64 2.50 -3.01
C VAL A 65 4.47 3.01 -1.59
N LEU A 66 5.57 3.30 -0.89
CA LEU A 66 5.56 3.84 0.47
C LEU A 66 4.75 5.14 0.51
N LYS A 67 5.08 6.11 -0.33
CA LYS A 67 4.33 7.37 -0.45
C LYS A 67 2.86 7.17 -0.82
N GLY A 68 2.58 6.15 -1.64
CA GLY A 68 1.22 5.74 -1.98
C GLY A 68 0.44 5.36 -0.72
N LEU A 69 1.00 4.49 0.12
CA LEU A 69 0.41 4.04 1.38
C LEU A 69 0.27 5.16 2.41
N GLU A 70 1.30 6.01 2.56
CA GLU A 70 1.24 7.21 3.41
C GLU A 70 0.02 8.08 3.06
N THR A 71 -0.21 8.31 1.77
CA THR A 71 -1.35 9.11 1.31
C THR A 71 -2.68 8.43 1.63
N ARG A 72 -2.73 7.09 1.66
CA ARG A 72 -3.96 6.32 1.95
C ARG A 72 -4.27 6.23 3.45
N LEU A 73 -3.32 6.53 4.34
CA LEU A 73 -3.64 6.71 5.77
C LEU A 73 -4.60 7.89 6.00
N ASN A 74 -4.60 8.89 5.10
CA ASN A 74 -5.52 10.03 5.11
C ASN A 74 -6.51 9.98 3.93
N ASP A 75 -6.91 8.78 3.52
CA ASP A 75 -7.86 8.60 2.44
C ASP A 75 -9.23 9.27 2.74
N GLY A 76 -9.92 9.80 1.73
CA GLY A 76 -11.28 10.31 1.91
C GLY A 76 -12.30 9.22 2.25
N ASP A 77 -12.04 7.98 1.86
CA ASP A 77 -12.89 6.83 2.15
C ASP A 77 -12.44 6.12 3.45
N PRO A 78 -13.32 6.00 4.47
CA PRO A 78 -12.96 5.41 5.76
C PRO A 78 -12.55 3.93 5.67
N GLU A 79 -13.10 3.16 4.74
CA GLU A 79 -12.76 1.74 4.58
C GLU A 79 -11.34 1.59 4.04
N VAL A 80 -10.94 2.49 3.14
CA VAL A 80 -9.56 2.53 2.65
C VAL A 80 -8.60 2.90 3.78
N ARG A 81 -8.93 3.90 4.61
CA ARG A 81 -8.11 4.28 5.77
C ARG A 81 -7.92 3.12 6.73
N LEU A 82 -9.02 2.46 7.09
CA LEU A 82 -9.00 1.30 8.00
C LEU A 82 -8.13 0.19 7.41
N LYS A 83 -8.33 -0.17 6.14
CA LYS A 83 -7.54 -1.23 5.50
C LYS A 83 -6.04 -0.95 5.54
N VAL A 84 -5.60 0.29 5.30
CA VAL A 84 -4.15 0.62 5.36
C VAL A 84 -3.58 0.38 6.74
N VAL A 85 -4.29 0.81 7.79
CA VAL A 85 -3.87 0.59 9.18
C VAL A 85 -3.74 -0.90 9.47
N HIS A 86 -4.76 -1.68 9.15
CA HIS A 86 -4.75 -3.13 9.38
C HIS A 86 -3.61 -3.83 8.65
N GLU A 87 -3.50 -3.62 7.33
CA GLU A 87 -2.49 -4.31 6.51
C GLU A 87 -1.06 -3.94 6.95
N VAL A 88 -0.80 -2.67 7.27
CA VAL A 88 0.52 -2.25 7.77
C VAL A 88 0.84 -2.90 9.12
N CYS A 89 -0.10 -2.91 10.06
CA CYS A 89 0.09 -3.54 11.36
C CYS A 89 0.35 -5.06 11.21
N ASP A 90 -0.45 -5.74 10.40
CA ASP A 90 -0.32 -7.19 10.16
C ASP A 90 1.03 -7.53 9.50
N ALA A 91 1.47 -6.71 8.54
CA ALA A 91 2.76 -6.86 7.87
C ALA A 91 3.93 -6.69 8.83
N VAL A 92 3.91 -5.64 9.66
CA VAL A 92 4.97 -5.38 10.64
C VAL A 92 4.99 -6.45 11.73
N HIS A 93 3.81 -6.88 12.20
CA HIS A 93 3.70 -7.98 13.15
C HIS A 93 4.32 -9.27 12.60
N SER A 94 4.11 -9.55 11.32
CA SER A 94 4.62 -10.75 10.65
C SER A 94 6.11 -10.67 10.30
N ASN A 95 6.62 -9.48 9.97
CA ASN A 95 8.01 -9.26 9.61
C ASN A 95 8.49 -7.86 10.04
N VAL A 96 9.23 -7.80 11.14
CA VAL A 96 9.78 -6.56 11.70
C VAL A 96 10.84 -5.90 10.81
N GLN A 97 11.40 -6.61 9.83
CA GLN A 97 12.33 -6.04 8.84
C GLN A 97 11.62 -5.48 7.60
N SER A 98 10.28 -5.54 7.55
CA SER A 98 9.52 -4.96 6.45
C SER A 98 9.68 -3.45 6.40
N ARG A 99 9.80 -2.87 5.20
CA ARG A 99 9.69 -1.41 5.00
C ARG A 99 8.33 -0.82 5.40
N ALA A 100 7.33 -1.64 5.70
CA ALA A 100 6.07 -1.18 6.27
C ALA A 100 6.26 -0.55 7.67
N THR A 101 7.36 -0.85 8.38
CA THR A 101 7.69 -0.21 9.66
C THR A 101 7.82 1.30 9.57
N ASP A 102 8.23 1.82 8.40
CA ASP A 102 8.39 3.27 8.16
C ASP A 102 7.06 4.03 8.28
N LEU A 103 5.93 3.32 8.12
CA LEU A 103 4.59 3.87 8.21
C LEU A 103 4.04 3.90 9.65
N LEU A 104 4.66 3.20 10.61
CA LEU A 104 4.15 3.09 11.98
C LEU A 104 3.92 4.44 12.68
N PRO A 105 4.80 5.46 12.56
CA PRO A 105 4.54 6.76 13.18
C PRO A 105 3.23 7.41 12.67
N LEU A 106 2.94 7.25 11.38
CA LEU A 106 1.73 7.77 10.75
C LEU A 106 0.49 6.94 11.12
N VAL A 107 0.65 5.62 11.23
CA VAL A 107 -0.40 4.73 11.76
C VAL A 107 -0.75 5.11 13.22
N GLY A 108 0.26 5.38 14.05
CA GLY A 108 0.05 5.83 15.43
C GLY A 108 -0.75 7.13 15.52
N ALA A 109 -0.48 8.09 14.62
CA ALA A 109 -1.27 9.32 14.52
C ALA A 109 -2.74 9.05 14.15
N ARG A 110 -3.04 7.91 13.50
CA ARG A 110 -4.41 7.50 13.19
C ARG A 110 -5.18 6.89 14.35
N ALA A 111 -4.50 6.30 15.33
CA ALA A 111 -5.16 5.89 16.57
C ALA A 111 -5.72 7.08 17.38
N MET A 112 -5.22 8.29 17.12
CA MET A 112 -5.72 9.53 17.72
C MET A 112 -6.80 10.23 16.91
N ASP A 113 -7.26 9.63 15.80
CA ASP A 113 -8.33 10.23 15.00
C ASP A 113 -9.63 10.23 15.80
N LYS A 114 -10.21 11.41 16.01
CA LYS A 114 -11.51 11.50 16.66
C LYS A 114 -12.52 10.82 15.76
N LYS A 115 -13.11 9.74 16.26
CA LYS A 115 -14.29 9.12 15.66
C LYS A 115 -15.37 10.20 15.62
N ASN A 116 -15.65 10.75 14.44
CA ASN A 116 -16.86 11.53 14.25
C ASN A 116 -18.01 10.53 14.25
N GLU A 117 -18.37 10.06 15.45
CA GLU A 117 -19.66 9.43 15.70
C GLU A 117 -20.69 10.53 15.50
N HIS A 118 -21.24 10.62 14.29
CA HIS A 118 -22.48 11.35 14.13
C HIS A 118 -23.58 10.53 14.82
N PRO A 119 -24.38 11.18 15.69
CA PRO A 119 -25.43 10.52 16.50
C PRO A 119 -26.55 9.93 15.64
#